data_AF-A0AAD6X353-F1
#
_entry.id   AF-A0AAD6X353-F1
#
_cell.length_a   1.000
_cell.length_b   1.000
_cell.length_c   1.000
_cell.angle_alpha   90.00
_cell.angle_beta   90.00
_cell.angle_gamma   90.00
#
_symmetry.space_group_name_H-M   'P 1'
#
loop_
_entity.id
_entity.type
_entity.pdbx_description
1 polymer ?
#
loop_
_entity_poly.entity_id
_entity_poly.type
_entity_poly.pdbx_seq_one_letter_code
_entity_poly.pdbx_strand_id
1 'polypeptide(L)'
;VSNIFTAGVRTNGRVETENRVNKVFGGPKKTLFQLFNALNTRTEQQTKDSLIRALFAGPLAMLRQYAGPYALNTCYKQMSLAMFYTADVLQLPEGVTNWHMLNTFENDEAYIGTRWLLRLVNEKGLVPQHLLKITHIRSGTAHVIAIFEDGRYICDCCMGLNVGLVCRHYFLAWTKMVGLPFHISLIRAR
;
A
#
# COMPACT_ATOMS: atom_id res chain seq x y z
N VAL A 1 34.29 -26.22 -27.51
CA VAL A 1 33.11 -25.36 -27.79
C VAL A 1 32.01 -25.76 -26.82
N SER A 2 31.64 -24.83 -25.92
CA SER A 2 30.71 -25.05 -24.80
C SER A 2 29.27 -25.01 -25.30
N ASN A 3 28.59 -26.17 -25.34
CA ASN A 3 27.18 -26.31 -25.70
C ASN A 3 26.29 -26.26 -24.43
N ILE A 4 26.43 -25.21 -23.64
CA ILE A 4 25.62 -25.03 -22.42
C ILE A 4 24.43 -24.11 -22.75
N PHE A 5 23.24 -24.71 -22.77
CA PHE A 5 21.92 -24.05 -22.85
C PHE A 5 21.62 -23.21 -24.10
N THR A 6 21.64 -23.87 -25.27
CA THR A 6 20.83 -23.44 -26.42
C THR A 6 19.88 -24.58 -26.75
N ALA A 7 18.60 -24.41 -26.43
CA ALA A 7 17.52 -25.34 -26.76
C ALA A 7 17.25 -25.36 -28.27
N GLY A 8 18.27 -25.69 -29.08
CA GLY A 8 18.15 -25.88 -30.54
C GLY A 8 17.80 -24.65 -31.38
N VAL A 9 17.59 -23.47 -30.79
CA VAL A 9 17.17 -22.28 -31.55
C VAL A 9 18.37 -21.52 -32.09
N ARG A 10 18.44 -21.36 -33.43
CA ARG A 10 19.33 -20.38 -34.08
C ARG A 10 18.79 -18.98 -33.78
N THR A 11 19.50 -18.23 -32.93
CA THR A 11 19.06 -16.90 -32.48
C THR A 11 19.56 -15.81 -33.43
N ASN A 12 18.66 -15.09 -34.10
CA ASN A 12 19.00 -13.79 -34.71
C ASN A 12 19.12 -12.72 -33.59
N GLY A 13 19.66 -11.53 -33.90
CA GLY A 13 19.88 -10.47 -32.90
C GLY A 13 18.64 -10.04 -32.10
N ARG A 14 17.43 -10.29 -32.63
CA ARG A 14 16.15 -10.07 -31.94
C ARG A 14 15.90 -11.07 -30.80
N VAL A 15 16.34 -12.32 -30.98
CA VAL A 15 16.25 -13.34 -29.93
C VAL A 15 17.26 -13.06 -28.80
N GLU A 16 18.35 -12.32 -29.02
CA GLU A 16 19.28 -11.98 -27.95
C GLU A 16 18.71 -11.00 -26.92
N THR A 17 17.87 -10.04 -27.35
CA THR A 17 17.16 -9.14 -26.43
C THR A 17 16.10 -9.88 -25.62
N GLU A 18 15.43 -10.88 -26.21
CA GLU A 18 14.47 -11.74 -25.50
C GLU A 18 15.21 -12.71 -24.55
N ASN A 19 16.34 -13.28 -24.97
CA ASN A 19 17.19 -14.12 -24.13
C ASN A 19 17.94 -13.34 -23.05
N ARG A 20 18.01 -12.01 -23.11
CA ARG A 20 18.63 -11.20 -22.04
C ARG A 20 17.92 -11.42 -20.71
N VAL A 21 16.60 -11.57 -20.72
CA VAL A 21 15.82 -11.84 -19.50
C VAL A 21 16.16 -13.24 -18.96
N ASN A 22 16.22 -14.24 -19.85
CA ASN A 22 16.62 -15.61 -19.47
C ASN A 22 18.08 -15.68 -18.98
N LYS A 23 18.99 -14.87 -19.55
CA LYS A 23 20.39 -14.77 -19.10
C LYS A 23 20.53 -14.08 -17.75
N VAL A 24 19.64 -13.13 -17.40
CA VAL A 24 19.65 -12.44 -16.10
C VAL A 24 19.20 -13.35 -14.96
N PHE A 25 18.20 -14.21 -15.19
CA PHE A 25 17.69 -15.12 -14.15
C PHE A 25 18.26 -16.55 -14.23
N GLY A 26 18.80 -16.91 -15.38
CA GLY A 26 19.49 -18.16 -15.62
C GLY A 26 20.96 -18.10 -15.20
N GLY A 27 21.60 -19.25 -15.21
CA GLY A 27 23.01 -19.39 -14.91
C GLY A 27 23.40 -20.86 -14.85
N PRO A 28 24.69 -21.19 -14.94
CA PRO A 28 25.16 -22.58 -14.98
C PRO A 28 24.81 -23.40 -13.73
N LYS A 29 24.42 -22.74 -12.63
CA LYS A 29 24.02 -23.36 -11.35
C LYS A 29 22.51 -23.36 -11.11
N LYS A 30 21.70 -22.83 -12.04
CA LYS A 30 20.25 -22.71 -11.89
C LYS A 30 19.57 -23.83 -12.66
N THR A 31 18.67 -24.57 -12.01
CA THR A 31 17.87 -25.58 -12.70
C THR A 31 16.80 -24.90 -13.58
N LEU A 32 16.28 -25.63 -14.56
CA LEU A 32 15.18 -25.14 -15.41
C LEU A 32 13.95 -24.75 -14.57
N PHE A 33 13.66 -25.50 -13.51
CA PHE A 33 12.58 -25.19 -12.57
C PHE A 33 12.82 -23.88 -11.80
N GLN A 34 14.06 -23.62 -11.37
CA GLN A 34 14.42 -22.36 -10.71
C GLN A 34 14.32 -21.16 -11.66
N LEU A 35 14.70 -21.34 -12.93
CA LEU A 35 14.52 -20.31 -13.96
C LEU A 35 13.03 -20.03 -14.20
N PHE A 36 12.20 -21.07 -14.36
CA PHE A 36 10.75 -20.95 -14.52
C PHE A 36 10.10 -20.19 -13.35
N ASN A 37 10.42 -20.55 -12.11
CA ASN A 37 9.89 -19.86 -10.93
C ASN A 37 10.33 -18.39 -10.86
N ALA A 38 11.58 -18.09 -11.23
CA ALA A 38 12.08 -16.71 -11.25
C ALA A 38 11.37 -15.86 -12.32
N LEU A 39 11.12 -16.42 -13.50
CA LEU A 39 10.39 -15.76 -14.58
C LEU A 39 8.93 -15.53 -14.19
N ASN A 40 8.24 -16.52 -13.63
CA ASN A 40 6.87 -16.36 -13.13
C ASN A 40 6.78 -15.31 -12.03
N THR A 41 7.70 -15.35 -11.06
CA THR A 41 7.78 -14.34 -9.99
C THR A 41 7.94 -12.93 -10.58
N ARG A 42 8.78 -12.76 -11.60
CA ARG A 42 8.94 -11.47 -12.29
C ARG A 42 7.67 -11.06 -13.02
N THR A 43 7.01 -11.96 -13.74
CA THR A 43 5.76 -11.65 -14.45
C THR A 43 4.69 -11.18 -13.47
N GLU A 44 4.54 -11.87 -12.33
CA GLU A 44 3.63 -11.44 -11.26
C GLU A 44 3.99 -10.07 -10.69
N GLN A 45 5.29 -9.80 -10.49
CA GLN A 45 5.77 -8.49 -10.05
C GLN A 45 5.47 -7.39 -11.08
N GLN A 46 5.64 -7.67 -12.38
CA GLN A 46 5.33 -6.72 -13.44
C GLN A 46 3.83 -6.38 -13.48
N THR A 47 2.96 -7.38 -13.31
CA THR A 47 1.50 -7.16 -13.23
C THR A 47 1.13 -6.32 -12.01
N LYS A 48 1.75 -6.57 -10.85
CA LYS A 48 1.56 -5.75 -9.64
C LYS A 48 2.05 -4.32 -9.85
N ASP A 49 3.22 -4.13 -10.46
CA ASP A 49 3.80 -2.81 -10.74
C ASP A 49 2.91 -1.99 -11.69
N SER A 50 2.37 -2.62 -12.74
CA SER A 50 1.45 -1.95 -13.66
C SER A 50 0.15 -1.53 -12.97
N LEU A 51 -0.39 -2.38 -12.08
CA LEU A 51 -1.62 -2.09 -11.38
C LEU A 51 -1.44 -0.98 -10.34
N ILE A 52 -0.34 -0.98 -9.60
CA ILE A 52 0.01 0.09 -8.65
C ILE A 52 0.16 1.43 -9.38
N ARG A 53 0.84 1.44 -10.53
CA ARG A 53 0.99 2.65 -11.34
C ARG A 53 -0.34 3.18 -11.86
N ALA A 54 -1.26 2.30 -12.25
CA ALA A 54 -2.57 2.69 -12.72
C ALA A 54 -3.44 3.24 -11.58
N LEU A 55 -3.52 2.52 -10.46
CA LEU A 55 -4.35 2.91 -9.32
C LEU A 55 -3.83 4.17 -8.64
N PHE A 56 -2.51 4.28 -8.42
CA PHE A 56 -1.90 5.36 -7.63
C PHE A 56 -1.16 6.39 -8.49
N ALA A 57 -1.54 6.57 -9.75
CA ALA A 57 -0.87 7.48 -10.67
C ALA A 57 -0.69 8.90 -10.08
N GLY A 58 -1.75 9.46 -9.49
CA GLY A 58 -1.74 10.79 -8.87
C GLY A 58 -0.77 10.88 -7.69
N PRO A 59 -0.94 10.07 -6.63
CA PRO A 59 0.00 10.04 -5.51
C PRO A 59 1.45 9.78 -5.93
N LEU A 60 1.69 8.85 -6.85
CA LEU A 60 3.04 8.54 -7.35
C LEU A 60 3.69 9.71 -8.09
N ALA A 61 2.92 10.47 -8.88
CA ALA A 61 3.44 11.65 -9.56
C ALA A 61 3.94 12.69 -8.55
N MET A 62 3.13 12.99 -7.52
CA MET A 62 3.53 13.94 -6.48
C MET A 62 4.72 13.45 -5.65
N LEU A 63 4.75 12.17 -5.29
CA LEU A 63 5.89 11.59 -4.57
C LEU A 63 7.19 11.67 -5.37
N ARG A 64 7.14 11.39 -6.69
CA ARG A 64 8.33 11.48 -7.55
C ARG A 64 8.83 12.90 -7.70
N GLN A 65 7.94 13.88 -7.69
CA GLN A 65 8.29 15.28 -7.85
C GLN A 65 8.86 15.90 -6.57
N TYR A 66 8.29 15.55 -5.41
CA TYR A 66 8.53 16.30 -4.16
C TYR A 66 9.12 15.46 -3.02
N ALA A 67 9.04 14.13 -3.07
CA ALA A 67 9.51 13.29 -1.98
C ALA A 67 10.94 12.78 -2.22
N GLY A 68 11.74 12.72 -1.15
CA GLY A 68 13.06 12.08 -1.19
C GLY A 68 12.97 10.55 -1.41
N PRO A 69 14.07 9.89 -1.81
CA PRO A 69 14.08 8.48 -2.19
C PRO A 69 13.50 7.54 -1.12
N TYR A 70 13.77 7.82 0.16
CA TYR A 70 13.24 7.02 1.27
C TYR A 70 11.71 7.06 1.35
N ALA A 71 11.14 8.27 1.29
CA ALA A 71 9.69 8.47 1.38
C ALA A 71 9.00 7.89 0.14
N LEU A 72 9.54 8.14 -1.05
CA LEU A 72 9.05 7.56 -2.30
C LEU A 72 9.01 6.02 -2.24
N ASN A 73 10.14 5.38 -1.91
CA ASN A 73 10.23 3.92 -1.86
C ASN A 73 9.32 3.32 -0.78
N THR A 74 9.23 3.97 0.37
CA THR A 74 8.39 3.49 1.47
C THR A 74 6.91 3.62 1.11
N CYS A 75 6.48 4.76 0.57
CA CYS A 75 5.10 4.95 0.12
C CYS A 75 4.75 3.99 -1.02
N TYR A 76 5.66 3.74 -1.96
CA TYR A 76 5.46 2.73 -3.00
C TYR A 76 5.19 1.34 -2.41
N LYS A 77 5.99 0.93 -1.42
CA LYS A 77 5.77 -0.32 -0.69
C LYS A 77 4.42 -0.33 0.03
N GLN A 78 4.03 0.78 0.65
CA GLN A 78 2.74 0.89 1.34
C GLN A 78 1.55 0.80 0.37
N MET A 79 1.63 1.41 -0.82
CA MET A 79 0.63 1.27 -1.89
C MET A 79 0.49 -0.19 -2.34
N SER A 80 1.61 -0.89 -2.54
CA SER A 80 1.58 -2.32 -2.89
C SER A 80 0.90 -3.15 -1.81
N LEU A 81 1.16 -2.86 -0.53
CA LEU A 81 0.59 -3.60 0.59
C LEU A 81 -0.88 -3.26 0.83
N ALA A 82 -1.35 -2.07 0.44
CA ALA A 82 -2.74 -1.66 0.55
C ALA A 82 -3.70 -2.56 -0.25
N MET A 83 -3.19 -3.21 -1.30
CA MET A 83 -3.95 -4.11 -2.16
C MET A 83 -4.48 -5.37 -1.46
N PHE A 84 -3.95 -5.70 -0.28
CA PHE A 84 -4.36 -6.87 0.50
C PHE A 84 -5.41 -6.53 1.57
N TYR A 85 -6.04 -5.36 1.48
CA TYR A 85 -6.99 -4.87 2.46
C TYR A 85 -8.33 -4.50 1.80
N THR A 86 -9.39 -4.54 2.58
CA THR A 86 -10.74 -4.03 2.26
C THR A 86 -11.13 -2.90 3.20
N ALA A 87 -12.05 -2.04 2.77
CA ALA A 87 -12.47 -0.87 3.53
C ALA A 87 -13.99 -0.85 3.65
N ASP A 88 -14.47 -0.69 4.88
CA ASP A 88 -15.88 -0.51 5.21
C ASP A 88 -16.06 0.85 5.86
N VAL A 89 -17.03 1.64 5.38
CA VAL A 89 -17.39 2.92 6.00
C VAL A 89 -18.15 2.61 7.27
N LEU A 90 -17.62 3.03 8.41
CA LEU A 90 -18.37 2.96 9.67
C LEU A 90 -19.44 4.05 9.62
N GLN A 91 -20.68 3.69 9.97
CA GLN A 91 -21.79 4.62 10.10
C GLN A 91 -22.02 4.90 11.59
N LEU A 92 -22.42 6.13 11.92
CA LEU A 92 -22.91 6.43 13.26
C LEU A 92 -24.24 5.68 13.47
N PRO A 93 -24.40 4.90 14.56
CA PRO A 93 -25.66 4.27 14.89
C PRO A 93 -26.77 5.32 15.05
N GLU A 94 -28.01 4.95 14.72
CA GLU A 94 -29.16 5.83 14.92
C GLU A 94 -29.25 6.31 16.38
N GLY A 95 -29.39 7.62 16.57
CA GLY A 95 -29.43 8.26 17.89
C GLY A 95 -28.06 8.63 18.48
N VAL A 96 -26.95 8.25 17.83
CA VAL A 96 -25.60 8.64 18.25
C VAL A 96 -25.15 9.86 17.45
N THR A 97 -24.91 10.98 18.13
CA THR A 97 -24.45 12.23 17.50
C THR A 97 -22.93 12.33 17.37
N ASN A 98 -22.18 11.42 18.01
CA ASN A 98 -20.72 11.48 18.05
C ASN A 98 -20.06 10.09 18.05
N TRP A 99 -18.87 10.00 17.47
CA TRP A 99 -18.11 8.75 17.36
C TRP A 99 -17.61 8.19 18.72
N HIS A 100 -17.79 8.92 19.84
CA HIS A 100 -17.32 8.49 21.18
C HIS A 100 -18.13 7.34 21.77
N MET A 101 -19.38 7.19 21.32
CA MET A 101 -20.28 6.14 21.82
C MET A 101 -20.14 4.83 21.05
N LEU A 102 -19.36 4.80 19.97
CA LEU A 102 -19.09 3.60 19.18
C LEU A 102 -17.95 2.79 19.83
N ASN A 103 -18.29 1.61 20.34
CA ASN A 103 -17.32 0.66 20.88
C ASN A 103 -17.72 -0.76 20.48
N THR A 104 -16.94 -1.43 19.62
CA THR A 104 -17.17 -2.86 19.35
C THR A 104 -15.97 -3.67 18.81
N PHE A 105 -14.76 -3.16 18.62
CA PHE A 105 -13.85 -3.85 17.68
C PHE A 105 -12.56 -4.43 18.30
N GLU A 106 -12.68 -5.71 18.63
CA GLU A 106 -11.77 -6.70 19.25
C GLU A 106 -10.46 -6.96 18.46
N ASN A 107 -9.60 -5.95 18.23
CA ASN A 107 -8.32 -6.17 17.55
C ASN A 107 -7.11 -5.65 18.33
N ASP A 108 -6.38 -6.59 18.96
CA ASP A 108 -5.16 -6.35 19.75
C ASP A 108 -3.87 -6.18 18.91
N GLU A 109 -3.93 -6.22 17.57
CA GLU A 109 -2.79 -5.86 16.71
C GLU A 109 -2.74 -4.36 16.35
N ALA A 110 -3.69 -3.55 16.88
CA ALA A 110 -3.66 -2.10 16.72
C ALA A 110 -2.58 -1.47 17.62
N TYR A 111 -1.73 -0.60 17.05
CA TYR A 111 -0.65 0.07 17.81
C TYR A 111 -1.19 1.04 18.87
N ILE A 112 -2.41 1.57 18.68
CA ILE A 112 -3.21 2.27 19.69
C ILE A 112 -4.68 1.84 19.59
N GLY A 113 -5.38 1.73 20.71
CA GLY A 113 -6.81 1.41 20.69
C GLY A 113 -7.63 2.53 20.03
N THR A 114 -8.55 2.18 19.13
CA THR A 114 -9.42 3.14 18.42
C THR A 114 -10.16 4.09 19.37
N ARG A 115 -10.65 3.57 20.52
CA ARG A 115 -11.33 4.40 21.54
C ARG A 115 -10.42 5.49 22.09
N TRP A 116 -9.16 5.16 22.37
CA TRP A 116 -8.18 6.14 22.84
C TRP A 116 -7.88 7.17 21.76
N LEU A 117 -7.78 6.73 20.50
CA LEU A 117 -7.56 7.62 19.37
C LEU A 117 -8.69 8.64 19.20
N LEU A 118 -9.95 8.17 19.18
CA LEU A 118 -11.12 9.05 19.04
C LEU A 118 -11.25 10.01 20.22
N ARG A 119 -10.99 9.53 21.43
CA ARG A 119 -10.93 10.39 22.62
C ARG A 119 -9.90 11.50 22.45
N LEU A 120 -8.67 11.18 22.05
CA LEU A 120 -7.60 12.15 21.85
C LEU A 120 -7.97 13.19 20.77
N VAL A 121 -8.53 12.73 19.65
CA VAL A 121 -9.01 13.58 18.55
C VAL A 121 -10.00 14.62 19.07
N ASN A 122 -10.94 14.22 19.92
CA ASN A 122 -11.92 15.12 20.51
C ASN A 122 -11.38 16.01 21.62
N GLU A 123 -10.47 15.53 22.45
CA GLU A 123 -9.75 16.38 23.41
C GLU A 123 -8.96 17.50 22.71
N LYS A 124 -8.65 17.33 21.42
CA LYS A 124 -8.04 18.35 20.55
C LYS A 124 -9.06 19.18 19.76
N GLY A 125 -10.36 19.01 19.99
CA GLY A 125 -11.43 19.71 19.28
C GLY A 125 -11.55 19.34 17.80
N LEU A 126 -10.98 18.20 17.39
CA LEU A 126 -11.07 17.71 16.02
C LEU A 126 -12.29 16.78 15.89
N VAL A 127 -13.00 16.89 14.76
CA VAL A 127 -14.18 16.06 14.47
C VAL A 127 -13.93 15.28 13.18
N PRO A 128 -13.82 13.95 13.24
CA PRO A 128 -13.73 13.12 12.04
C PRO A 128 -15.01 13.24 11.21
N GLN A 129 -14.85 13.51 9.92
CA GLN A 129 -15.95 13.48 8.96
C GLN A 129 -16.32 12.03 8.60
N HIS A 130 -15.30 11.18 8.45
CA HIS A 130 -15.48 9.78 8.11
C HIS A 130 -14.59 8.89 8.97
N LEU A 131 -15.13 7.76 9.43
CA LEU A 131 -14.37 6.65 9.96
C LEU A 131 -14.46 5.46 9.00
N LEU A 132 -13.31 4.88 8.66
CA LEU A 132 -13.27 3.63 7.89
C LEU A 132 -12.62 2.53 8.73
N LYS A 133 -13.18 1.34 8.64
CA LYS A 133 -12.55 0.11 9.10
C LYS A 133 -11.83 -0.53 7.91
N ILE A 134 -10.52 -0.70 8.06
CA ILE A 134 -9.63 -1.26 7.05
C ILE A 134 -9.20 -2.65 7.50
N THR A 135 -9.64 -3.69 6.80
CA THR A 135 -9.44 -5.09 7.20
C THR A 135 -8.50 -5.81 6.24
N HIS A 136 -7.48 -6.49 6.76
CA HIS A 136 -6.59 -7.32 5.96
C HIS A 136 -7.33 -8.59 5.51
N ILE A 137 -7.36 -8.86 4.21
CA ILE A 137 -8.18 -9.92 3.60
C ILE A 137 -7.84 -11.31 4.16
N ARG A 138 -6.57 -11.56 4.46
CA ARG A 138 -6.12 -12.89 4.90
C ARG A 138 -6.14 -13.08 6.41
N SER A 139 -5.62 -12.11 7.18
CA SER A 139 -5.50 -12.26 8.64
C SER A 139 -6.73 -11.78 9.39
N GLY A 140 -7.62 -11.02 8.76
CA GLY A 140 -8.74 -10.37 9.44
C GLY A 140 -8.32 -9.19 10.33
N THR A 141 -7.02 -8.86 10.38
CA THR A 141 -6.51 -7.72 11.15
C THR A 141 -7.15 -6.43 10.67
N ALA A 142 -7.72 -5.66 11.59
CA ALA A 142 -8.48 -4.46 11.29
C ALA A 142 -7.82 -3.21 11.90
N HIS A 143 -7.81 -2.15 11.12
CA HIS A 143 -7.32 -0.82 11.50
C HIS A 143 -8.39 0.22 11.24
N VAL A 144 -8.51 1.21 12.11
CA VAL A 144 -9.41 2.34 11.92
C VAL A 144 -8.64 3.55 11.41
N ILE A 145 -9.22 4.21 10.42
CA ILE A 145 -8.75 5.51 9.92
C ILE A 145 -9.87 6.55 10.08
N ALA A 146 -9.51 7.63 10.76
CA ALA A 146 -10.31 8.84 10.85
C ALA A 146 -9.86 9.82 9.78
N ILE A 147 -10.80 10.31 8.99
CA ILE A 147 -10.59 11.29 7.92
C ILE A 147 -11.32 12.57 8.31
N PHE A 148 -10.63 13.70 8.17
CA PHE A 148 -11.14 15.03 8.48
C PHE A 148 -11.55 15.76 7.20
N GLU A 149 -12.37 16.80 7.35
CA GLU A 149 -12.93 17.58 6.24
C GLU A 149 -11.84 18.22 5.35
N ASP A 150 -10.70 18.57 5.93
CA ASP A 150 -9.56 19.14 5.22
C ASP A 150 -8.62 18.11 4.58
N GLY A 151 -9.03 16.84 4.52
CA GLY A 151 -8.26 15.75 3.93
C GLY A 151 -7.12 15.23 4.80
N ARG A 152 -6.93 15.77 6.02
CA ARG A 152 -6.05 15.13 7.02
C ARG A 152 -6.62 13.78 7.43
N TYR A 153 -5.75 12.92 7.93
CA TYR A 153 -6.16 11.64 8.46
C TYR A 153 -5.37 11.27 9.70
N ILE A 154 -5.96 10.40 10.53
CA ILE A 154 -5.25 9.69 11.58
C ILE A 154 -5.63 8.22 11.49
N CYS A 155 -4.63 7.35 11.52
CA CYS A 155 -4.83 5.91 11.53
C CYS A 155 -4.24 5.32 12.79
N ASP A 156 -4.94 4.36 13.40
CA ASP A 156 -4.52 3.65 14.62
C ASP A 156 -3.22 2.84 14.44
N CYS A 157 -2.73 2.66 13.21
CA CYS A 157 -1.41 2.09 12.96
C CYS A 157 -0.26 3.06 13.30
N CYS A 158 -0.57 4.33 13.58
CA CYS A 158 0.36 5.39 13.97
C CYS A 158 1.52 5.69 13.02
N MET A 159 1.63 5.04 11.85
CA MET A 159 2.76 5.25 10.94
C MET A 159 2.87 6.70 10.45
N GLY A 160 1.74 7.38 10.22
CA GLY A 160 1.72 8.81 9.89
C GLY A 160 2.26 9.69 11.02
N LEU A 161 1.95 9.37 12.27
CA LEU A 161 2.37 10.13 13.44
C LEU A 161 3.83 9.83 13.83
N ASN A 162 4.21 8.55 13.83
CA ASN A 162 5.52 8.08 14.31
C ASN A 162 6.62 8.27 13.26
N VAL A 163 6.34 7.93 12.01
CA VAL A 163 7.33 7.93 10.93
C VAL A 163 7.18 9.15 10.02
N GLY A 164 6.04 9.85 10.08
CA GLY A 164 5.76 10.96 9.17
C GLY A 164 5.51 10.50 7.74
N LEU A 165 5.07 9.24 7.55
CA LEU A 165 4.83 8.65 6.24
C LEU A 165 3.42 8.05 6.13
N VAL A 166 2.89 8.11 4.92
CA VAL A 166 1.55 7.62 4.61
C VAL A 166 1.50 6.10 4.68
N CYS A 167 0.53 5.56 5.42
CA CYS A 167 0.37 4.14 5.64
C CYS A 167 -0.46 3.47 4.53
N ARG A 168 -0.32 2.16 4.39
CA ARG A 168 -1.13 1.34 3.49
C ARG A 168 -2.64 1.50 3.70
N HIS A 169 -3.08 1.72 4.95
CA HIS A 169 -4.51 1.88 5.26
C HIS A 169 -5.08 3.16 4.65
N TYR A 170 -4.31 4.26 4.67
CA TYR A 170 -4.70 5.48 3.96
C TYR A 170 -4.71 5.27 2.45
N PHE A 171 -3.71 4.59 1.87
CA PHE A 171 -3.70 4.34 0.43
C PHE A 171 -4.91 3.52 -0.02
N LEU A 172 -5.34 2.53 0.77
CA LEU A 172 -6.59 1.84 0.48
C LEU A 172 -7.79 2.80 0.57
N ALA A 173 -7.90 3.58 1.65
CA ALA A 173 -8.97 4.56 1.81
C ALA A 173 -9.05 5.50 0.60
N TRP A 174 -7.91 5.99 0.12
CA TRP A 174 -7.78 6.84 -1.05
C TRP A 174 -8.31 6.18 -2.33
N THR A 175 -8.09 4.87 -2.53
CA THR A 175 -8.67 4.17 -3.69
C THR A 175 -10.17 3.90 -3.59
N LYS A 176 -10.76 3.98 -2.39
CA LYS A 176 -12.16 3.60 -2.13
C LYS A 176 -13.06 4.82 -1.96
N MET A 177 -12.54 5.91 -1.42
CA MET A 177 -13.28 7.15 -1.22
C MET A 177 -13.05 8.11 -2.37
N VAL A 178 -14.08 8.29 -3.20
CA VAL A 178 -14.09 9.32 -4.23
C VAL A 178 -13.94 10.68 -3.56
N GLY A 179 -12.95 11.46 -4.00
CA GLY A 179 -12.72 12.82 -3.52
C GLY A 179 -11.76 12.93 -2.33
N LEU A 180 -11.20 11.84 -1.79
CA LEU A 180 -10.15 11.94 -0.76
C LEU A 180 -8.86 12.53 -1.40
N PRO A 181 -8.40 13.73 -1.01
CA PRO A 181 -7.24 14.31 -1.64
C PRO A 181 -5.96 13.70 -1.07
N PHE A 182 -4.96 13.50 -1.92
CA PHE A 182 -3.59 13.24 -1.49
C PHE A 182 -2.82 14.56 -1.51
N HIS A 183 -2.15 14.91 -0.41
CA HIS A 183 -1.30 16.09 -0.33
C HIS A 183 0.12 15.70 0.11
N ILE A 184 1.13 16.36 -0.43
CA ILE A 184 2.53 16.09 -0.05
C ILE A 184 2.79 16.42 1.42
N SER A 185 2.01 17.34 2.02
CA SER A 185 2.05 17.68 3.44
C SER A 185 1.71 16.51 4.37
N LEU A 186 1.13 15.42 3.85
CA LEU A 186 0.94 14.17 4.60
C LEU A 186 2.26 13.46 4.88
N ILE A 187 3.35 13.87 4.22
CA ILE A 187 4.71 13.40 4.48
C ILE A 187 5.46 14.49 5.24
N ARG A 188 5.98 14.12 6.41
CA ARG A 188 6.76 15.03 7.24
C ARG A 188 8.09 15.35 6.55
N ALA A 189 8.40 16.63 6.44
CA ALA A 189 9.74 17.09 6.03
C ALA A 189 10.78 16.58 7.04
N ARG A 190 11.88 16.04 6.53
CA ARG A 190 13.02 15.59 7.34
C ARG A 190 13.97 16.75 7.61
#